data_AF-A0A7C7S0Q4-F1
#
_entry.id   AF-A0A7C7S0Q4-F1
#
_cell.length_a   1.000
_cell.length_b   1.000
_cell.length_c   1.000
_cell.angle_alpha   90.00
_cell.angle_beta   90.00
_cell.angle_gamma   90.00
#
_symmetry.space_group_name_H-M   'P 1'
#
loop_
_entity.id
_entity.type
_entity.pdbx_description
1 polymer ?
#
loop_
_entity_poly.entity_id
_entity_poly.type
_entity_poly.pdbx_seq_one_letter_code
_entity_poly.pdbx_strand_id
1 'polypeptide(L)'
;MHRTWFFGWVIASILFNMLIPVGVGTAGPSAEAASSYQQLLPAWFTEPARPQPNLAARASLELSKPPAVVQLDRRARLAAPPASLPETPASQAVFPSWYSPAVPDAGRSSFDSSRPSSLLPEWYTASAPGSDPSSFVVGRSSPNVGRPSTLLPAWFTARNPRPTTSNEQPATRNHHTIHPNAVTVSGPSTSVNNCDPVTFTVVATNDAVTTTGVIITSAMPTGFVPMQQVFNVGTVGPNETITRHAVFSATCNAVSGQNVTTLSQDGYGDITIYTDFVV
;
A
#
# COMPACT_ATOMS: atom_id res chain seq x y z
N MET A 1 -10.66 -21.41 21.17
CA MET A 1 -12.04 -21.61 20.68
C MET A 1 -12.58 -20.45 19.82
N HIS A 2 -11.73 -19.52 19.31
CA HIS A 2 -12.20 -18.32 18.58
C HIS A 2 -12.19 -18.39 17.04
N ARG A 3 -11.64 -19.45 16.43
CA ARG A 3 -11.44 -19.52 14.97
C ARG A 3 -12.69 -19.91 14.16
N THR A 4 -13.64 -20.62 14.76
CA THR A 4 -14.87 -21.05 14.08
C THR A 4 -15.88 -19.92 13.90
N TRP A 5 -15.84 -18.90 14.76
CA TRP A 5 -16.74 -17.75 14.68
C TRP A 5 -16.46 -16.85 13.46
N PHE A 6 -15.18 -16.67 13.13
CA PHE A 6 -14.76 -15.82 12.00
C PHE A 6 -15.23 -16.38 10.64
N PHE A 7 -15.21 -17.71 10.48
CA PHE A 7 -15.69 -18.37 9.25
C PHE A 7 -17.20 -18.22 9.05
N GLY A 8 -17.99 -18.26 10.13
CA GLY A 8 -19.43 -18.03 10.06
C GLY A 8 -19.77 -16.61 9.59
N TRP A 9 -19.00 -15.62 10.05
CA TRP A 9 -19.22 -14.23 9.67
C TRP A 9 -18.91 -13.98 8.18
N VAL A 10 -17.80 -14.53 7.66
CA VAL A 10 -17.43 -14.39 6.23
C VAL A 10 -18.47 -15.01 5.30
N ILE A 11 -19.01 -16.19 5.62
CA ILE A 11 -20.03 -16.84 4.79
C ILE A 11 -21.34 -16.04 4.80
N ALA A 12 -21.73 -15.50 5.97
CA ALA A 12 -22.92 -14.66 6.08
C ALA A 12 -22.80 -13.35 5.26
N SER A 13 -21.63 -12.72 5.23
CA SER A 13 -21.39 -11.50 4.44
C SER A 13 -21.47 -11.72 2.92
N ILE A 14 -21.07 -12.91 2.43
CA ILE A 14 -21.15 -13.25 1.01
C ILE A 14 -22.62 -13.49 0.59
N LEU A 15 -23.39 -14.22 1.42
CA LEU A 15 -24.81 -14.47 1.14
C LEU A 15 -25.65 -13.19 1.16
N PHE A 16 -25.34 -12.25 2.05
CA PHE A 16 -26.08 -10.99 2.13
C PHE A 16 -25.85 -10.08 0.91
N ASN A 17 -24.66 -10.11 0.29
CA ASN A 17 -24.40 -9.38 -0.95
C ASN A 17 -25.09 -9.98 -2.19
N MET A 18 -25.38 -11.28 -2.18
CA MET A 18 -26.05 -11.94 -3.32
C MET A 18 -27.58 -11.78 -3.33
N LEU A 19 -28.19 -11.32 -2.24
CA LEU A 19 -29.65 -11.12 -2.16
C LEU A 19 -30.12 -9.70 -2.47
N ILE A 20 -29.23 -8.77 -2.81
CA ILE A 20 -29.66 -7.41 -3.21
C ILE A 20 -30.02 -7.45 -4.70
N PRO A 21 -31.30 -7.28 -5.09
CA PRO A 21 -31.68 -7.19 -6.49
C PRO A 21 -31.05 -5.94 -7.11
N VAL A 22 -30.18 -6.15 -8.10
CA VAL A 22 -29.61 -5.09 -8.93
C VAL A 22 -30.74 -4.49 -9.77
N GLY A 23 -31.39 -3.47 -9.24
CA GLY A 23 -32.28 -2.59 -9.99
C GLY A 23 -31.43 -1.69 -10.89
N VAL A 24 -31.25 -2.08 -12.15
CA VAL A 24 -30.66 -1.23 -13.18
C VAL A 24 -31.68 -0.14 -13.53
N GLY A 25 -31.59 1.00 -12.85
CA GLY A 25 -32.31 2.22 -13.23
C GLY A 25 -31.54 2.93 -14.33
N THR A 26 -32.03 2.86 -15.57
CA THR A 26 -31.56 3.69 -16.69
C THR A 26 -32.05 5.13 -16.49
N ALA A 27 -31.30 5.96 -15.77
CA ALA A 27 -31.48 7.40 -15.77
C ALA A 27 -30.59 8.02 -16.86
N GLY A 28 -31.20 8.72 -17.81
CA GLY A 28 -30.52 9.33 -18.95
C GLY A 28 -29.54 10.44 -18.54
N PRO A 29 -28.51 10.71 -19.36
CA PRO A 29 -27.52 11.73 -19.07
C PRO A 29 -28.15 13.13 -19.16
N SER A 30 -28.26 13.80 -18.00
CA SER A 30 -28.52 15.24 -17.94
C SER A 30 -27.25 16.00 -18.32
N ALA A 31 -27.35 16.88 -19.31
CA ALA A 31 -26.24 17.57 -19.98
C ALA A 31 -25.71 18.81 -19.23
N GLU A 32 -25.69 18.80 -17.89
CA GLU A 32 -25.39 19.99 -17.08
C GLU A 32 -24.44 19.68 -15.91
N ALA A 33 -23.22 19.21 -16.20
CA ALA A 33 -22.13 19.13 -15.20
C ALA A 33 -20.72 19.20 -15.82
N ALA A 34 -20.56 19.77 -17.03
CA ALA A 34 -19.29 19.81 -17.75
C ALA A 34 -18.53 21.14 -17.56
N SER A 35 -18.26 21.54 -16.31
CA SER A 35 -17.39 22.71 -16.06
C SER A 35 -16.48 22.64 -14.82
N SER A 36 -16.48 21.56 -14.04
CA SER A 36 -15.72 21.52 -12.77
C SER A 36 -14.65 20.42 -12.65
N TYR A 37 -14.21 19.83 -13.78
CA TYR A 37 -13.17 18.78 -13.79
C TYR A 37 -11.81 19.20 -14.35
N GLN A 38 -11.58 20.50 -14.62
CA GLN A 38 -10.31 20.97 -15.21
C GLN A 38 -9.17 21.25 -14.21
N GLN A 39 -9.32 20.99 -12.90
CA GLN A 39 -8.29 21.36 -11.91
C GLN A 39 -7.47 20.20 -11.33
N LEU A 40 -7.61 18.97 -11.85
CA LEU A 40 -6.88 17.79 -11.34
C LEU A 40 -6.02 17.08 -12.40
N LEU A 41 -5.51 17.82 -13.39
CA LEU A 41 -4.47 17.29 -14.26
C LEU A 41 -3.08 17.59 -13.67
N PRO A 42 -2.19 16.58 -13.56
CA PRO A 42 -0.79 16.79 -13.18
C PRO A 42 -0.09 17.80 -14.11
N ALA A 43 0.85 18.59 -13.57
CA ALA A 43 1.54 19.67 -14.30
C ALA A 43 2.24 19.24 -15.62
N TRP A 44 2.49 17.94 -15.83
CA TRP A 44 3.09 17.39 -17.04
C TRP A 44 2.09 17.15 -18.20
N PHE A 45 0.78 17.37 -18.00
CA PHE A 45 -0.23 17.33 -19.07
C PHE A 45 -0.42 18.68 -19.78
N THR A 46 0.32 19.72 -19.36
CA THR A 46 0.33 21.01 -20.05
C THR A 46 1.22 20.91 -21.28
N GLU A 47 0.60 20.89 -22.46
CA GLU A 47 1.29 21.00 -23.75
C GLU A 47 2.23 22.23 -23.72
N PRO A 48 3.53 22.09 -24.04
CA PRO A 48 4.43 23.24 -24.00
C PRO A 48 3.93 24.28 -25.00
N ALA A 49 3.58 25.45 -24.49
CA ALA A 49 3.14 26.58 -25.29
C ALA A 49 4.10 26.77 -26.46
N ARG A 50 3.59 26.67 -27.69
CA ARG A 50 4.37 26.95 -28.90
C ARG A 50 5.00 28.33 -28.74
N PRO A 51 6.32 28.48 -29.00
CA PRO A 51 6.95 29.79 -29.00
C PRO A 51 6.24 30.66 -30.04
N GLN A 52 5.59 31.73 -29.60
CA GLN A 52 5.11 32.76 -30.51
C GLN A 52 6.33 33.43 -31.15
N PRO A 53 6.47 33.38 -32.48
CA PRO A 53 7.43 34.22 -33.16
C PRO A 53 6.82 35.63 -33.25
N ASN A 54 7.65 36.63 -33.00
CA ASN A 54 7.42 38.06 -33.29
C ASN A 54 6.75 38.88 -32.19
N LEU A 55 7.57 39.33 -31.23
CA LEU A 55 7.45 40.67 -30.63
C LEU A 55 8.84 41.19 -30.21
N ALA A 56 9.84 40.95 -31.05
CA ALA A 56 11.17 41.55 -30.94
C ALA A 56 11.27 42.74 -31.91
N ALA A 57 10.54 43.84 -31.65
CA ALA A 57 10.77 45.13 -32.31
C ALA A 57 9.98 46.26 -31.64
N ARG A 58 10.40 46.69 -30.43
CA ARG A 58 10.29 48.09 -29.92
C ARG A 58 10.56 48.11 -28.42
N ALA A 59 11.83 48.25 -28.06
CA ALA A 59 12.28 48.96 -26.85
C ALA A 59 13.81 49.03 -26.83
N SER A 60 14.40 49.56 -27.90
CA SER A 60 15.78 50.06 -27.88
C SER A 60 15.69 51.58 -27.85
N LEU A 61 15.84 52.17 -26.66
CA LEU A 61 16.39 53.51 -26.40
C LEU A 61 16.04 53.90 -24.96
N GLU A 62 17.07 54.06 -24.13
CA GLU A 62 17.18 54.75 -22.82
C GLU A 62 18.23 53.97 -22.01
N LEU A 63 19.50 53.95 -22.44
CA LEU A 63 20.50 54.99 -22.24
C LEU A 63 20.81 55.27 -20.75
N SER A 64 21.91 54.65 -20.30
CA SER A 64 22.91 55.23 -19.40
C SER A 64 22.51 55.67 -17.99
N LYS A 65 22.78 54.80 -17.00
CA LYS A 65 23.18 55.25 -15.66
C LYS A 65 24.24 54.31 -15.06
N PRO A 66 25.43 54.80 -14.66
CA PRO A 66 26.49 53.95 -14.10
C PRO A 66 26.18 53.54 -12.64
N PRO A 67 26.66 52.37 -12.18
CA PRO A 67 26.45 51.92 -10.80
C PRO A 67 27.36 52.66 -9.82
N ALA A 68 26.76 53.15 -8.74
CA ALA A 68 27.47 53.66 -7.57
C ALA A 68 28.08 52.49 -6.79
N VAL A 69 29.38 52.57 -6.58
CA VAL A 69 30.15 51.72 -5.66
C VAL A 69 29.70 52.05 -4.24
N VAL A 70 28.98 51.14 -3.59
CA VAL A 70 28.73 51.20 -2.14
C VAL A 70 29.68 50.21 -1.47
N GLN A 71 30.78 50.76 -0.95
CA GLN A 71 31.54 50.11 0.12
C GLN A 71 30.71 50.23 1.40
N LEU A 72 30.38 49.10 2.04
CA LEU A 72 29.92 49.12 3.43
C LEU A 72 30.64 48.05 4.25
N ASP A 73 31.76 48.49 4.80
CA ASP A 73 32.19 48.40 6.19
C ASP A 73 31.89 47.10 6.96
N ARG A 74 32.92 46.25 7.03
CA ARG A 74 33.01 45.04 7.83
C ARG A 74 33.44 45.40 9.24
N ARG A 75 32.51 45.91 10.07
CA ARG A 75 32.76 46.15 11.50
C ARG A 75 32.31 44.99 12.37
N ALA A 76 33.31 44.35 12.96
CA ALA A 76 33.21 43.38 14.04
C ALA A 76 32.27 43.83 15.15
N ARG A 77 31.34 42.95 15.55
CA ARG A 77 30.75 42.99 16.89
C ARG A 77 31.11 41.70 17.61
N LEU A 78 31.87 41.90 18.68
CA LEU A 78 32.18 40.94 19.72
C LEU A 78 30.90 40.49 20.44
N ALA A 79 30.89 39.19 20.74
CA ALA A 79 30.42 38.54 21.97
C ALA A 79 29.18 39.10 22.70
N ALA A 80 28.12 38.29 22.70
CA ALA A 80 27.21 38.17 23.85
C ALA A 80 27.04 36.67 24.16
N PRO A 81 27.16 36.24 25.44
CA PRO A 81 26.93 34.85 25.83
C PRO A 81 25.44 34.50 25.75
N PRO A 82 25.06 33.25 25.39
CA PRO A 82 23.66 32.84 25.37
C PRO A 82 23.12 32.76 26.81
N ALA A 83 21.99 33.45 27.02
CA ALA A 83 21.20 33.35 28.23
C ALA A 83 20.71 31.91 28.44
N SER A 84 20.84 31.44 29.66
CA SER A 84 20.29 30.19 30.18
C SER A 84 18.78 30.10 29.93
N LEU A 85 18.36 29.00 29.29
CA LEU A 85 16.96 28.64 29.09
C LEU A 85 16.27 28.36 30.44
N PRO A 86 14.99 28.72 30.60
CA PRO A 86 14.22 28.37 31.80
C PRO A 86 13.91 26.87 31.81
N GLU A 87 14.18 26.24 32.96
CA GLU A 87 13.77 24.86 33.27
C GLU A 87 12.26 24.71 33.07
N THR A 88 11.90 23.75 32.23
CA THR A 88 10.50 23.34 32.01
C THR A 88 10.07 22.51 33.22
N PRO A 89 8.95 22.82 33.89
CA PRO A 89 8.47 21.99 34.99
C PRO A 89 8.08 20.61 34.47
N ALA A 90 8.53 19.58 35.17
CA ALA A 90 8.19 18.19 34.89
C ALA A 90 6.67 18.00 34.90
N SER A 91 6.07 17.76 33.73
CA SER A 91 4.70 17.28 33.62
C SER A 91 4.59 15.92 34.31
N GLN A 92 3.93 15.91 35.47
CA GLN A 92 3.42 14.68 36.07
C GLN A 92 2.39 14.08 35.10
N ALA A 93 2.66 12.87 34.62
CA ALA A 93 1.72 12.10 33.83
C ALA A 93 0.52 11.73 34.72
N VAL A 94 -0.57 12.49 34.58
CA VAL A 94 -1.88 12.13 35.12
C VAL A 94 -2.44 11.05 34.22
N PHE A 95 -2.32 9.79 34.64
CA PHE A 95 -2.98 8.69 33.96
C PHE A 95 -4.50 8.79 34.19
N PRO A 96 -5.33 8.59 33.15
CA PRO A 96 -6.77 8.59 33.31
C PRO A 96 -7.23 7.41 34.18
N SER A 97 -8.29 7.62 34.97
CA SER A 97 -8.77 6.71 36.04
C SER A 97 -9.17 5.30 35.59
N TRP A 98 -9.22 5.03 34.30
CA TRP A 98 -9.50 3.70 33.75
C TRP A 98 -8.22 2.86 33.52
N TYR A 99 -7.02 3.44 33.67
CA TYR A 99 -5.76 2.73 33.49
C TYR A 99 -5.36 1.99 34.78
N SER A 100 -5.80 0.73 34.91
CA SER A 100 -5.28 -0.21 35.92
C SER A 100 -4.23 -1.12 35.28
N PRO A 101 -2.94 -1.04 35.65
CA PRO A 101 -1.96 -2.00 35.19
C PRO A 101 -2.23 -3.36 35.83
N ALA A 102 -2.62 -4.33 35.02
CA ALA A 102 -2.84 -5.70 35.46
C ALA A 102 -1.51 -6.33 35.90
N VAL A 103 -1.43 -6.66 37.19
CA VAL A 103 -0.38 -7.51 37.76
C VAL A 103 -0.59 -8.94 37.24
N PRO A 104 0.39 -9.59 36.61
CA PRO A 104 0.24 -10.97 36.19
C PRO A 104 0.34 -11.91 37.40
N ASP A 105 -0.81 -12.39 37.87
CA ASP A 105 -0.89 -13.48 38.83
C ASP A 105 -0.49 -14.81 38.18
N ALA A 106 0.58 -15.40 38.71
CA ALA A 106 1.05 -16.74 38.37
C ALA A 106 0.14 -17.80 39.03
N GLY A 107 -1.00 -18.10 38.42
CA GLY A 107 -1.94 -19.13 38.86
C GLY A 107 -2.00 -20.32 37.92
N ARG A 108 -1.38 -21.44 38.31
CA ARG A 108 -1.50 -22.76 37.67
C ARG A 108 -2.97 -23.23 37.65
N SER A 109 -3.47 -23.63 36.48
CA SER A 109 -4.60 -24.56 36.40
C SER A 109 -4.36 -25.58 35.28
N SER A 110 -4.12 -26.82 35.71
CA SER A 110 -4.17 -28.04 34.92
C SER A 110 -5.56 -28.23 34.32
N PHE A 111 -5.66 -28.26 32.99
CA PHE A 111 -6.87 -28.72 32.30
C PHE A 111 -6.61 -29.99 31.51
N ASP A 112 -7.48 -30.93 31.79
CA ASP A 112 -7.50 -32.33 31.41
C ASP A 112 -7.78 -32.51 29.92
N SER A 113 -7.03 -33.40 29.27
CA SER A 113 -7.10 -33.68 27.84
C SER A 113 -8.15 -34.74 27.54
N SER A 114 -9.41 -34.31 27.37
CA SER A 114 -10.45 -35.13 26.73
C SER A 114 -10.55 -34.76 25.25
N ARG A 115 -10.03 -35.66 24.40
CA ARG A 115 -10.09 -35.59 22.93
C ARG A 115 -11.55 -35.53 22.44
N PRO A 116 -11.94 -34.54 21.63
CA PRO A 116 -13.11 -34.67 20.78
C PRO A 116 -12.74 -35.36 19.47
N SER A 117 -13.53 -36.37 19.15
CA SER A 117 -13.48 -37.18 17.94
C SER A 117 -13.60 -36.32 16.67
N SER A 118 -12.82 -36.74 15.67
CA SER A 118 -12.79 -36.28 14.28
C SER A 118 -14.20 -36.07 13.69
N LEU A 119 -14.52 -34.82 13.35
CA LEU A 119 -15.60 -34.43 12.44
C LEU A 119 -14.98 -33.96 11.13
N LEU A 120 -14.39 -34.90 10.39
CA LEU A 120 -14.00 -34.68 9.00
C LEU A 120 -15.09 -35.24 8.07
N PRO A 121 -15.47 -34.52 7.00
CA PRO A 121 -16.40 -35.02 5.99
C PRO A 121 -15.86 -36.27 5.27
N GLU A 122 -16.75 -37.21 4.91
CA GLU A 122 -16.43 -38.51 4.28
C GLU A 122 -15.59 -38.45 3.00
N TRP A 123 -15.54 -37.31 2.30
CA TRP A 123 -14.71 -37.17 1.09
C TRP A 123 -13.21 -37.04 1.38
N TYR A 124 -12.81 -36.84 2.64
CA TYR A 124 -11.40 -36.70 3.03
C TYR A 124 -10.67 -38.04 3.24
N THR A 125 -11.39 -39.17 3.24
CA THR A 125 -10.80 -40.52 3.21
C THR A 125 -10.90 -41.12 1.80
N ALA A 126 -10.35 -40.43 0.81
CA ALA A 126 -10.06 -41.06 -0.47
C ALA A 126 -8.73 -41.82 -0.33
N SER A 127 -8.87 -43.11 -0.03
CA SER A 127 -7.81 -44.10 0.03
C SER A 127 -6.91 -44.03 -1.20
N ALA A 128 -5.60 -43.88 -0.97
CA ALA A 128 -4.58 -44.10 -2.00
C ALA A 128 -4.73 -45.53 -2.56
N PRO A 129 -4.77 -45.73 -3.89
CA PRO A 129 -4.81 -47.06 -4.46
C PRO A 129 -3.50 -47.79 -4.13
N GLY A 130 -3.67 -48.98 -3.57
CA GLY A 130 -2.64 -49.82 -2.97
C GLY A 130 -1.47 -50.15 -3.88
N SER A 131 -0.29 -50.12 -3.26
CA SER A 131 0.90 -50.82 -3.68
C SER A 131 0.79 -52.28 -3.24
N ASP A 132 0.41 -53.18 -4.16
CA ASP A 132 0.70 -54.60 -4.04
C ASP A 132 1.95 -54.94 -4.87
N PRO A 133 2.96 -55.60 -4.28
CA PRO A 133 4.06 -56.19 -5.02
C PRO A 133 3.71 -57.64 -5.42
N SER A 134 4.26 -58.09 -6.54
CA SER A 134 4.41 -59.49 -6.98
C SER A 134 3.29 -60.07 -7.85
N SER A 135 3.45 -60.03 -9.18
CA SER A 135 3.53 -61.25 -9.98
C SER A 135 4.04 -60.95 -11.40
N PHE A 136 4.95 -61.81 -11.82
CA PHE A 136 5.67 -61.83 -13.08
C PHE A 136 4.81 -62.48 -14.18
N VAL A 137 4.57 -61.80 -15.30
CA VAL A 137 4.29 -62.46 -16.60
C VAL A 137 4.96 -61.67 -17.72
N VAL A 138 5.92 -62.34 -18.36
CA VAL A 138 6.57 -61.98 -19.62
C VAL A 138 5.59 -62.24 -20.77
N GLY A 139 5.40 -61.27 -21.67
CA GLY A 139 4.81 -61.57 -22.98
C GLY A 139 4.25 -60.41 -23.80
N ARG A 140 5.00 -60.06 -24.85
CA ARG A 140 4.54 -59.65 -26.20
C ARG A 140 4.05 -58.20 -26.43
N SER A 141 4.86 -57.51 -27.25
CA SER A 141 4.49 -56.83 -28.50
C SER A 141 3.34 -55.79 -28.53
N SER A 142 3.73 -54.52 -28.71
CA SER A 142 3.11 -53.43 -29.53
C SER A 142 1.61 -53.52 -29.92
N PRO A 143 0.86 -52.39 -29.85
CA PRO A 143 1.18 -51.26 -30.71
C PRO A 143 1.06 -49.86 -30.07
N ASN A 144 1.79 -48.94 -30.69
CA ASN A 144 1.72 -47.49 -30.56
C ASN A 144 0.27 -46.99 -30.50
N VAL A 145 -0.24 -46.72 -29.29
CA VAL A 145 -1.47 -45.95 -29.11
C VAL A 145 -1.05 -44.48 -29.17
N GLY A 146 -1.35 -43.86 -30.31
CA GLY A 146 -1.16 -42.43 -30.54
C GLY A 146 -1.79 -41.63 -29.41
N ARG A 147 -0.95 -40.94 -28.64
CA ARG A 147 -1.42 -39.89 -27.74
C ARG A 147 -2.14 -38.84 -28.57
N PRO A 148 -3.39 -38.46 -28.25
CA PRO A 148 -3.98 -37.27 -28.82
C PRO A 148 -3.16 -36.07 -28.33
N SER A 149 -2.34 -35.52 -29.21
CA SER A 149 -1.75 -34.20 -29.04
C SER A 149 -2.90 -33.22 -28.90
N THR A 150 -3.16 -32.79 -27.67
CA THR A 150 -4.14 -31.76 -27.34
C THR A 150 -3.86 -30.55 -28.23
N LEU A 151 -4.84 -30.22 -29.06
CA LEU A 151 -4.86 -29.09 -29.98
C LEU A 151 -4.76 -27.80 -29.18
N LEU A 152 -3.53 -27.36 -28.91
CA LEU A 152 -3.29 -26.00 -28.49
C LEU A 152 -3.52 -25.09 -29.72
N PRO A 153 -4.31 -24.02 -29.58
CA PRO A 153 -4.61 -23.12 -30.69
C PRO A 153 -3.33 -22.46 -31.23
N ALA A 154 -3.30 -22.13 -32.52
CA ALA A 154 -2.10 -21.66 -33.24
C ALA A 154 -1.43 -20.41 -32.66
N TRP A 155 -2.11 -19.65 -31.80
CA TRP A 155 -1.51 -18.53 -31.05
C TRP A 155 -0.62 -18.99 -29.89
N PHE A 156 -0.71 -20.26 -29.48
CA PHE A 156 0.14 -20.89 -28.48
C PHE A 156 1.49 -21.27 -29.10
N THR A 157 2.25 -20.27 -29.49
CA THR A 157 3.65 -20.46 -29.86
C THR A 157 4.42 -20.60 -28.54
N ALA A 158 4.73 -21.82 -28.13
CA ALA A 158 5.73 -22.06 -27.11
C ALA A 158 7.10 -21.63 -27.67
N ARG A 159 7.39 -20.32 -27.63
CA ARG A 159 8.76 -19.83 -27.75
C ARG A 159 9.50 -20.42 -26.57
N ASN A 160 10.30 -21.43 -26.84
CA ASN A 160 11.32 -21.90 -25.93
C ASN A 160 12.55 -21.02 -26.22
N PRO A 161 12.77 -19.90 -25.51
CA PRO A 161 13.99 -19.14 -25.68
C PRO A 161 15.15 -20.07 -25.32
N ARG A 162 15.99 -20.35 -26.32
CA ARG A 162 17.27 -21.03 -26.15
C ARG A 162 18.02 -20.29 -25.03
N PRO A 163 18.41 -20.95 -23.93
CA PRO A 163 19.19 -20.29 -22.89
C PRO A 163 20.57 -19.98 -23.47
N THR A 164 20.77 -18.73 -23.87
CA THR A 164 22.10 -18.19 -24.11
C THR A 164 22.77 -18.12 -22.74
N THR A 165 23.70 -19.04 -22.47
CA THR A 165 24.59 -19.02 -21.31
C THR A 165 25.54 -17.83 -21.45
N SER A 166 25.02 -16.62 -21.21
CA SER A 166 25.80 -15.46 -20.81
C SER A 166 26.09 -15.64 -19.33
N ASN A 167 27.36 -15.79 -18.96
CA ASN A 167 27.84 -15.70 -17.58
C ASN A 167 27.80 -14.25 -17.06
N GLU A 168 26.79 -13.45 -17.44
CA GLU A 168 26.37 -12.31 -16.64
C GLU A 168 25.58 -12.88 -15.48
N GLN A 169 26.28 -13.21 -14.40
CA GLN A 169 25.67 -13.40 -13.10
C GLN A 169 24.86 -12.13 -12.82
N PRO A 170 23.52 -12.16 -12.84
CA PRO A 170 22.76 -10.96 -12.55
C PRO A 170 23.15 -10.58 -11.13
N ALA A 171 23.69 -9.38 -10.96
CA ALA A 171 23.92 -8.78 -9.66
C ALA A 171 22.58 -8.41 -9.01
N THR A 172 21.60 -9.30 -9.06
CA THR A 172 20.30 -9.19 -8.39
C THR A 172 20.45 -9.87 -7.04
N ARG A 173 21.38 -9.38 -6.24
CA ARG A 173 21.19 -9.54 -4.81
C ARG A 173 20.06 -8.57 -4.51
N ASN A 174 18.85 -9.11 -4.43
CA ASN A 174 17.68 -8.38 -4.04
C ASN A 174 17.93 -7.88 -2.60
N HIS A 175 18.57 -6.73 -2.49
CA HIS A 175 18.64 -5.91 -1.29
C HIS A 175 17.34 -5.15 -1.08
N HIS A 176 16.54 -5.61 -0.10
CA HIS A 176 15.41 -4.84 0.41
C HIS A 176 15.92 -3.45 0.74
N THR A 177 15.30 -2.45 0.13
CA THR A 177 15.74 -1.06 0.21
C THR A 177 14.84 -0.28 1.16
N ILE A 178 13.53 -0.45 1.03
CA ILE A 178 12.56 -0.07 2.06
C ILE A 178 12.19 -1.33 2.86
N HIS A 179 12.44 -1.29 4.17
CA HIS A 179 12.11 -2.38 5.10
C HIS A 179 10.80 -2.12 5.85
N PRO A 180 10.08 -3.16 6.32
CA PRO A 180 8.83 -2.99 7.07
C PRO A 180 8.94 -2.09 8.32
N ASN A 181 10.08 -2.12 9.01
CA ASN A 181 10.34 -1.27 10.19
C ASN A 181 10.67 0.19 9.84
N ALA A 182 10.93 0.49 8.57
CA ALA A 182 11.21 1.84 8.06
C ALA A 182 9.95 2.51 7.46
N VAL A 183 8.79 1.85 7.56
CA VAL A 183 7.49 2.39 7.14
C VAL A 183 6.64 2.59 8.39
N THR A 184 6.12 3.80 8.55
CA THR A 184 5.20 4.15 9.63
C THR A 184 3.96 4.82 9.04
N VAL A 185 2.80 4.41 9.54
CA VAL A 185 1.51 5.01 9.17
C VAL A 185 0.89 5.55 10.45
N SER A 186 0.52 6.82 10.43
CA SER A 186 -0.16 7.49 11.53
C SER A 186 -1.53 7.99 11.06
N GLY A 187 -2.57 7.69 11.84
CA GLY A 187 -3.94 8.12 11.58
C GLY A 187 -4.43 9.13 12.62
N PRO A 188 -5.73 9.46 12.61
CA PRO A 188 -6.34 10.25 13.67
C PRO A 188 -6.20 9.55 15.03
N SER A 189 -5.80 10.30 16.06
CA SER A 189 -5.73 9.80 17.45
C SER A 189 -7.06 9.92 18.20
N THR A 190 -8.03 10.65 17.64
CA THR A 190 -9.36 10.87 18.20
C THR A 190 -10.43 10.19 17.35
N SER A 191 -11.63 10.03 17.90
CA SER A 191 -12.79 9.63 17.12
C SER A 191 -13.02 10.61 15.96
N VAL A 192 -13.32 10.06 14.79
CA VAL A 192 -13.62 10.78 13.56
C VAL A 192 -15.12 11.06 13.53
N ASN A 193 -15.56 12.30 13.36
CA ASN A 193 -16.99 12.51 13.15
C ASN A 193 -17.39 12.10 11.72
N ASN A 194 -18.64 11.65 11.57
CA ASN A 194 -19.23 11.48 10.25
C ASN A 194 -19.18 12.82 9.49
N CYS A 195 -18.96 12.77 8.18
CA CYS A 195 -18.81 13.94 7.30
C CYS A 195 -17.52 14.75 7.44
N ASP A 196 -16.64 14.41 8.39
CA ASP A 196 -15.33 15.06 8.51
C ASP A 196 -14.25 14.35 7.68
N PRO A 197 -13.23 15.09 7.20
CA PRO A 197 -12.08 14.49 6.55
C PRO A 197 -11.16 13.79 7.57
N VAL A 198 -10.63 12.64 7.17
CA VAL A 198 -9.65 11.82 7.87
C VAL A 198 -8.36 11.80 7.07
N THR A 199 -7.24 12.08 7.74
CA THR A 199 -5.92 12.05 7.11
C THR A 199 -5.06 10.97 7.73
N PHE A 200 -4.50 10.09 6.89
CA PHE A 200 -3.42 9.18 7.27
C PHE A 200 -2.10 9.70 6.69
N THR A 201 -1.08 9.80 7.54
CA THR A 201 0.27 10.18 7.14
C THR A 201 1.14 8.95 7.05
N VAL A 202 1.60 8.65 5.84
CA VAL A 202 2.52 7.55 5.53
C VAL A 202 3.92 8.11 5.38
N VAL A 203 4.85 7.62 6.19
CA VAL A 203 6.27 7.94 6.11
C VAL A 203 7.03 6.65 5.82
N ALA A 204 7.85 6.65 4.77
CA ALA A 204 8.69 5.52 4.40
C ALA A 204 10.12 6.03 4.18
N THR A 205 11.10 5.39 4.81
CA THR A 205 12.52 5.73 4.64
C THR A 205 13.22 4.61 3.89
N ASN A 206 13.92 4.98 2.83
CA ASN A 206 14.76 4.07 2.07
C ASN A 206 16.13 3.87 2.75
N ASP A 207 16.76 2.73 2.55
CA ASP A 207 18.10 2.43 3.07
C ASP A 207 19.21 3.01 2.17
N ALA A 208 20.41 2.43 2.20
CA ALA A 208 21.56 2.90 1.42
C ALA A 208 21.48 2.60 -0.10
N VAL A 209 20.45 1.94 -0.62
CA VAL A 209 20.35 1.53 -2.03
C VAL A 209 19.11 2.11 -2.69
N THR A 210 19.24 2.65 -3.90
CA THR A 210 18.11 3.19 -4.67
C THR A 210 17.05 2.12 -4.93
N THR A 211 15.77 2.47 -4.74
CA THR A 211 14.64 1.61 -5.06
C THR A 211 13.77 2.20 -6.16
N THR A 212 13.10 1.34 -6.94
CA THR A 212 12.24 1.71 -8.06
C THR A 212 10.87 1.06 -7.93
N GLY A 213 9.91 1.54 -8.72
CA GLY A 213 8.56 0.99 -8.75
C GLY A 213 7.80 1.17 -7.44
N VAL A 214 8.17 2.18 -6.64
CA VAL A 214 7.53 2.40 -5.33
C VAL A 214 6.12 2.95 -5.53
N ILE A 215 5.12 2.19 -5.07
CA ILE A 215 3.71 2.57 -5.09
C ILE A 215 3.17 2.42 -3.68
N ILE A 216 2.52 3.47 -3.17
CA ILE A 216 1.85 3.46 -1.87
C ILE A 216 0.35 3.49 -2.12
N THR A 217 -0.35 2.50 -1.58
CA THR A 217 -1.80 2.39 -1.64
C THR A 217 -2.36 2.47 -0.22
N SER A 218 -3.29 3.39 0.05
CA SER A 218 -4.02 3.44 1.31
C SER A 218 -5.51 3.23 1.04
N ALA A 219 -6.12 2.27 1.72
CA ALA A 219 -7.50 1.86 1.51
C ALA A 219 -8.30 1.97 2.81
N MET A 220 -9.53 2.48 2.68
CA MET A 220 -10.52 2.61 3.75
C MET A 220 -11.68 1.64 3.51
N PRO A 221 -12.38 1.21 4.57
CA PRO A 221 -13.61 0.45 4.42
C PRO A 221 -14.70 1.28 3.72
N THR A 222 -15.82 0.62 3.39
CA THR A 222 -17.00 1.29 2.84
C THR A 222 -17.48 2.42 3.75
N GLY A 223 -17.96 3.51 3.14
CA GLY A 223 -18.40 4.70 3.86
C GLY A 223 -17.39 5.84 3.88
N PHE A 224 -16.27 5.71 3.18
CA PHE A 224 -15.28 6.77 2.95
C PHE A 224 -15.12 7.08 1.46
N VAL A 225 -14.83 8.34 1.14
CA VAL A 225 -14.63 8.80 -0.24
C VAL A 225 -13.30 9.58 -0.37
N PRO A 226 -12.38 9.15 -1.25
CA PRO A 226 -12.40 7.90 -2.01
C PRO A 226 -12.28 6.67 -1.09
N MET A 227 -12.56 5.45 -1.59
CA MET A 227 -12.27 4.23 -0.81
C MET A 227 -10.78 3.85 -0.83
N GLN A 228 -10.03 4.37 -1.80
CA GLN A 228 -8.63 4.05 -2.01
C GLN A 228 -7.89 5.27 -2.56
N GLN A 229 -6.68 5.50 -2.07
CA GLN A 229 -5.72 6.44 -2.63
C GLN A 229 -4.45 5.72 -3.04
N VAL A 230 -3.95 6.04 -4.23
CA VAL A 230 -2.73 5.44 -4.79
C VAL A 230 -1.74 6.56 -5.11
N PHE A 231 -0.52 6.42 -4.61
CA PHE A 231 0.60 7.32 -4.85
C PHE A 231 1.68 6.58 -5.65
N ASN A 232 1.87 6.99 -6.90
CA ASN A 232 2.98 6.53 -7.72
C ASN A 232 4.23 7.34 -7.35
N VAL A 233 5.05 6.80 -6.45
CA VAL A 233 6.27 7.47 -5.98
C VAL A 233 7.39 7.31 -6.99
N GLY A 234 7.51 6.13 -7.61
CA GLY A 234 8.50 5.87 -8.65
C GLY A 234 9.85 5.45 -8.04
N THR A 235 10.88 6.28 -8.22
CA THR A 235 12.24 6.01 -7.75
C THR A 235 12.53 6.76 -6.46
N VAL A 236 13.22 6.11 -5.54
CA VAL A 236 13.57 6.65 -4.21
C VAL A 236 15.07 6.45 -4.00
N GLY A 237 15.78 7.53 -3.75
CA GLY A 237 17.23 7.52 -3.59
C GLY A 237 17.69 6.94 -2.24
N PRO A 238 19.00 6.69 -2.09
CA PRO A 238 19.57 6.23 -0.82
C PRO A 238 19.28 7.19 0.34
N ASN A 239 18.78 6.67 1.46
CA ASN A 239 18.42 7.38 2.68
C ASN A 239 17.34 8.45 2.48
N GLU A 240 16.62 8.42 1.37
CA GLU A 240 15.52 9.34 1.11
C GLU A 240 14.29 8.95 1.92
N THR A 241 13.61 9.95 2.49
CA THR A 241 12.36 9.77 3.23
C THR A 241 11.20 10.32 2.41
N ILE A 242 10.20 9.48 2.17
CA ILE A 242 8.96 9.85 1.50
C ILE A 242 7.90 10.12 2.54
N THR A 243 7.15 11.20 2.38
CA THR A 243 5.94 11.48 3.15
C THR A 243 4.75 11.66 2.21
N ARG A 244 3.65 10.96 2.48
CA ARG A 244 2.38 11.07 1.75
C ARG A 244 1.22 11.18 2.72
N HIS A 245 0.20 11.95 2.33
CA HIS A 245 -1.01 12.14 3.11
C HIS A 245 -2.19 11.57 2.32
N ALA A 246 -2.77 10.49 2.83
CA ALA A 246 -4.00 9.92 2.30
C ALA A 246 -5.20 10.57 2.99
N VAL A 247 -5.96 11.37 2.24
CA VAL A 247 -7.10 12.14 2.78
C VAL A 247 -8.41 11.52 2.31
N PHE A 248 -9.27 11.14 3.24
CA PHE A 248 -10.55 10.51 2.97
C PHE A 248 -11.66 11.32 3.63
N SER A 249 -12.80 11.50 2.97
CA SER A 249 -13.98 12.09 3.61
C SER A 249 -14.88 10.99 4.14
N ALA A 250 -15.18 11.02 5.44
CA ALA A 250 -16.19 10.14 6.01
C ALA A 250 -17.58 10.50 5.46
N THR A 251 -18.39 9.51 5.10
CA THR A 251 -19.81 9.72 4.76
C THR A 251 -20.68 9.52 6.01
N CYS A 252 -21.99 9.77 5.91
CA CYS A 252 -22.93 9.48 7.01
C CYS A 252 -23.01 8.00 7.39
N ASN A 253 -22.52 7.10 6.53
CA ASN A 253 -22.50 5.66 6.74
C ASN A 253 -21.07 5.14 7.06
N ALA A 254 -20.13 6.05 7.36
CA ALA A 254 -18.81 5.66 7.80
C ALA A 254 -18.91 4.86 9.10
N VAL A 255 -18.09 3.81 9.20
CA VAL A 255 -18.00 2.97 10.39
C VAL A 255 -16.56 2.92 10.87
N SER A 256 -16.39 2.71 12.18
CA SER A 256 -15.11 2.36 12.78
C SER A 256 -14.50 1.15 12.07
N GLY A 257 -13.17 1.12 11.96
CA GLY A 257 -12.51 0.07 11.20
C GLY A 257 -11.00 0.25 11.15
N GLN A 258 -10.42 -0.21 10.05
CA GLN A 258 -8.98 -0.26 9.86
C GLN A 258 -8.62 0.29 8.48
N ASN A 259 -7.68 1.24 8.45
CA ASN A 259 -7.01 1.65 7.23
C ASN A 259 -5.93 0.61 6.89
N VAL A 260 -5.93 0.15 5.64
CA VAL A 260 -4.93 -0.78 5.13
C VAL A 260 -4.01 0.01 4.19
N THR A 261 -2.76 0.17 4.59
CA THR A 261 -1.75 0.81 3.74
C THR A 261 -0.76 -0.23 3.25
N THR A 262 -0.61 -0.33 1.94
CA THR A 262 0.30 -1.26 1.26
C THR A 262 1.35 -0.46 0.48
N LEU A 263 2.63 -0.75 0.71
CA LEU A 263 3.75 -0.24 -0.08
C LEU A 263 4.30 -1.40 -0.90
N SER A 264 4.28 -1.26 -2.22
CA SER A 264 4.95 -2.16 -3.15
C SER A 264 6.19 -1.50 -3.74
N GLN A 265 7.17 -2.31 -4.13
CA GLN A 265 8.43 -1.89 -4.73
C GLN A 265 8.99 -3.04 -5.57
N ASP A 266 9.84 -2.73 -6.54
CA ASP A 266 10.39 -3.75 -7.42
C ASP A 266 11.28 -4.76 -6.67
N GLY A 267 11.12 -6.05 -6.98
CA GLY A 267 11.99 -7.12 -6.48
C GLY A 267 11.68 -7.63 -5.06
N TYR A 268 10.64 -7.13 -4.39
CA TYR A 268 10.22 -7.58 -3.05
C TYR A 268 8.73 -7.80 -2.90
N GLY A 269 8.36 -8.49 -1.83
CA GLY A 269 6.97 -8.58 -1.39
C GLY A 269 6.47 -7.27 -0.78
N ASP A 270 5.16 -7.08 -0.87
CA ASP A 270 4.49 -5.90 -0.36
C ASP A 270 4.62 -5.76 1.16
N ILE A 271 4.76 -4.52 1.61
CA ILE A 271 4.73 -4.15 3.02
C ILE A 271 3.33 -3.65 3.34
N THR A 272 2.61 -4.34 4.22
CA THR A 272 1.25 -3.95 4.61
C THR A 272 1.21 -3.52 6.08
N ILE A 273 0.65 -2.34 6.33
CA ILE A 273 0.45 -1.76 7.66
C ILE A 273 -1.03 -1.49 7.85
N TYR A 274 -1.49 -1.85 9.04
CA TYR A 274 -2.87 -1.73 9.47
C TYR A 274 -2.96 -0.65 10.55
N THR A 275 -3.86 0.31 10.37
CA THR A 275 -4.08 1.40 11.33
C THR A 275 -5.55 1.45 11.72
N ASP A 276 -5.86 1.16 12.98
CA ASP A 276 -7.23 1.22 13.49
C ASP A 276 -7.69 2.67 13.66
N PHE A 277 -8.98 2.91 13.47
CA PHE A 277 -9.62 4.20 13.73
C PHE A 277 -11.05 4.00 14.23
N VAL A 278 -11.56 4.99 14.93
CA VAL A 278 -12.93 5.02 15.45
C VAL A 278 -13.67 6.18 14.78
N VAL A 279 -14.88 5.91 14.32
CA VAL A 279 -15.87 6.88 13.83
C VAL A 279 -16.98 6.97 14.87
#